data_AF-A0A183UU31-F1
#
_entry.id   AF-A0A183UU31-F1
#
_cell.length_a   1.000
_cell.length_b   1.000
_cell.length_c   1.000
_cell.angle_alpha   90.00
_cell.angle_beta   90.00
_cell.angle_gamma   90.00
#
_symmetry.space_group_name_H-M   'P 1'
#
loop_
_entity.id
_entity.type
_entity.pdbx_description
1 polymer ?
#
loop_
_entity_poly.entity_id
_entity_poly.type
_entity_poly.pdbx_seq_one_letter_code
_entity_poly.pdbx_strand_id
1 'polypeptide(L)'
;MKANGKRSSVLIIIFGFSIFSLCSSSGVFELKLVSLWHGSKGEFRPELRLCLKHFERRINHKGACTFGEMTISADKLRNGTQIHFDFAWPKSFTLIAEVWRSRGSLKDLVFHEGFQREGIPSSDEWREESLSGPEDFRMNVAYRVVCDPDYYGPICNTFCKPISNAIGQFECSSNGTLTCKLGWTGKDCDIGTETQLHNSVSAVKIISN
;
A
#
# COMPACT_ATOMS: atom_id res chain seq x y z
N MET A 1 52.01 -48.44 -8.81
CA MET A 1 51.78 -47.44 -9.86
C MET A 1 50.94 -46.31 -9.29
N LYS A 2 51.41 -45.08 -9.50
CA LYS A 2 50.92 -43.82 -8.90
C LYS A 2 49.67 -43.35 -9.66
N ALA A 3 48.59 -43.01 -8.96
CA ALA A 3 47.49 -42.24 -9.53
C ALA A 3 46.95 -41.27 -8.45
N ASN A 4 47.52 -40.06 -8.42
CA ASN A 4 47.04 -38.94 -7.62
C ASN A 4 45.83 -38.31 -8.33
N GLY A 5 44.61 -38.68 -7.91
CA GLY A 5 43.38 -38.02 -8.32
C GLY A 5 43.12 -36.76 -7.49
N LYS A 6 43.52 -35.60 -8.02
CA LYS A 6 43.26 -34.28 -7.42
C LYS A 6 41.76 -33.97 -7.59
N ARG A 7 40.94 -34.17 -6.55
CA ARG A 7 39.53 -33.75 -6.54
C ARG A 7 39.48 -32.23 -6.56
N SER A 8 39.18 -31.67 -7.74
CA SER A 8 38.91 -30.25 -7.92
C SER A 8 37.54 -29.93 -7.32
N SER A 9 37.53 -29.21 -6.20
CA SER A 9 36.30 -28.71 -5.57
C SER A 9 35.71 -27.60 -6.43
N VAL A 10 34.67 -27.91 -7.20
CA VAL A 10 33.88 -26.91 -7.92
C VAL A 10 33.01 -26.18 -6.89
N LEU A 11 33.40 -24.95 -6.55
CA LEU A 11 32.58 -24.04 -5.75
C LEU A 11 31.42 -23.57 -6.64
N ILE A 12 30.24 -24.16 -6.48
CA ILE A 12 29.02 -23.63 -7.09
C ILE A 12 28.70 -22.35 -6.31
N ILE A 13 29.12 -21.20 -6.86
CA ILE A 13 28.63 -19.89 -6.42
C ILE A 13 27.18 -19.86 -6.85
N ILE A 14 26.29 -20.30 -5.97
CA ILE A 14 24.88 -19.96 -6.06
C ILE A 14 24.89 -18.45 -5.85
N PHE A 15 24.90 -17.68 -6.95
CA PHE A 15 24.44 -16.31 -6.92
C PHE A 15 23.02 -16.43 -6.40
N GLY A 16 22.87 -16.23 -5.08
CA GLY A 16 21.61 -15.84 -4.52
C GLY A 16 21.23 -14.61 -5.29
N PHE A 17 20.41 -14.78 -6.32
CA PHE A 17 19.36 -13.83 -6.56
C PHE A 17 18.70 -13.72 -5.20
N SER A 18 19.13 -12.73 -4.42
CA SER A 18 18.27 -12.12 -3.44
C SER A 18 17.07 -11.71 -4.26
N ILE A 19 16.11 -12.62 -4.35
CA ILE A 19 14.72 -12.30 -4.51
C ILE A 19 14.44 -11.56 -3.19
N PHE A 20 14.91 -10.32 -3.11
CA PHE A 20 14.18 -9.31 -2.40
C PHE A 20 12.83 -9.38 -3.09
N SER A 21 11.94 -10.18 -2.50
CA SER A 21 10.53 -10.07 -2.74
C SER A 21 10.26 -8.61 -2.41
N LEU A 22 10.27 -7.76 -3.44
CA LEU A 22 9.56 -6.50 -3.41
C LEU A 22 8.15 -6.95 -3.10
N CYS A 23 7.80 -6.89 -1.82
CA CYS A 23 6.43 -7.09 -1.39
C CYS A 23 5.66 -5.99 -2.09
N SER A 24 5.12 -6.30 -3.26
CA SER A 24 4.37 -5.35 -4.06
C SER A 24 3.05 -5.16 -3.35
N SER A 25 3.00 -4.10 -2.55
CA SER A 25 1.78 -3.58 -1.98
C SER A 25 0.74 -3.40 -3.11
N SER A 26 -0.50 -3.76 -2.83
CA SER A 26 -1.65 -3.59 -3.73
C SER A 26 -2.34 -2.25 -3.50
N GLY A 27 -2.13 -1.65 -2.33
CA GLY A 27 -2.57 -0.30 -2.03
C GLY A 27 -2.14 0.19 -0.65
N VAL A 28 -2.52 1.42 -0.36
CA VAL A 28 -2.19 2.11 0.88
C VAL A 28 -3.44 2.61 1.58
N PHE A 29 -3.46 2.46 2.90
CA PHE A 29 -4.31 3.24 3.77
C PHE A 29 -3.57 4.53 4.12
N GLU A 30 -3.95 5.64 3.50
CA GLU A 30 -3.37 6.95 3.81
C GLU A 30 -4.08 7.59 4.99
N LEU A 31 -3.32 8.23 5.87
CA LEU A 31 -3.83 8.90 7.06
C LEU A 31 -3.06 10.20 7.29
N LYS A 32 -3.78 11.26 7.66
CA LYS A 32 -3.17 12.53 8.11
C LYS A 32 -3.88 13.10 9.32
N LEU A 33 -3.14 13.83 10.13
CA LEU A 33 -3.66 14.56 11.29
C LEU A 33 -4.19 15.92 10.82
N VAL A 34 -5.49 16.15 10.97
CA VAL A 34 -6.13 17.43 10.63
C VAL A 34 -5.94 18.40 11.79
N SER A 35 -6.40 18.01 12.97
CA SER A 35 -6.27 18.84 14.17
C SER A 35 -6.06 17.98 15.41
N LEU A 36 -5.42 18.59 16.41
CA LEU A 36 -5.17 17.96 17.69
C LEU A 36 -5.33 19.04 18.75
N TRP A 37 -6.32 18.86 19.62
CA TRP A 37 -6.60 19.75 20.72
C TRP A 37 -6.49 19.00 22.04
N HIS A 38 -5.76 19.62 22.97
CA HIS A 38 -5.50 19.09 24.29
C HIS A 38 -5.54 20.26 25.27
N GLY A 39 -6.47 20.25 26.23
CA GLY A 39 -6.82 21.39 27.08
C GLY A 39 -5.72 21.91 28.03
N SER A 40 -4.51 21.35 28.03
CA SER A 40 -3.42 21.82 28.90
C SER A 40 -2.73 23.08 28.36
N LYS A 41 -2.38 24.01 29.25
CA LYS A 41 -1.48 25.13 28.93
C LYS A 41 -0.04 24.62 28.84
N GLY A 42 0.51 24.51 27.64
CA GLY A 42 1.89 24.13 27.40
C GLY A 42 2.13 23.61 25.98
N GLU A 43 3.39 23.50 25.58
CA GLU A 43 3.76 22.88 24.32
C GLU A 43 3.44 21.39 24.35
N PHE A 44 2.66 20.91 23.38
CA PHE A 44 2.23 19.52 23.28
C PHE A 44 2.67 18.91 21.96
N ARG A 45 3.78 18.16 22.00
CA ARG A 45 4.36 17.43 20.86
C ARG A 45 4.32 15.92 21.11
N PRO A 46 3.15 15.28 21.00
CA PRO A 46 3.04 13.87 21.33
C PRO A 46 3.56 12.96 20.22
N GLU A 47 3.87 11.73 20.63
CA GLU A 47 4.07 10.60 19.73
C GLU A 47 2.75 9.83 19.63
N LEU A 48 2.38 9.42 18.42
CA LEU A 48 1.16 8.67 18.15
C LEU A 48 1.52 7.25 17.72
N ARG A 49 0.81 6.27 18.28
CA ARG A 49 0.75 4.91 17.73
C ARG A 49 -0.58 4.74 17.01
N LEU A 50 -0.51 4.37 15.74
CA LEU A 50 -1.67 4.17 14.87
C LEU A 50 -1.75 2.68 14.55
N CYS A 51 -2.88 2.07 14.89
CA CYS A 51 -3.11 0.64 14.75
C CYS A 51 -4.29 0.41 13.81
N LEU A 52 -4.02 -0.14 12.63
CA LEU A 52 -5.04 -0.49 11.64
C LEU A 52 -5.29 -1.99 11.67
N LYS A 53 -6.56 -2.39 11.73
CA LYS A 53 -6.95 -3.81 11.77
C LYS A 53 -8.34 -4.05 11.22
N HIS A 54 -8.72 -5.32 11.15
CA HIS A 54 -10.04 -5.74 10.72
C HIS A 54 -11.17 -5.17 11.59
N PHE A 55 -12.35 -5.07 11.01
CA PHE A 55 -13.58 -4.75 11.74
C PHE A 55 -13.93 -5.89 12.70
N GLU A 56 -14.34 -5.53 13.90
CA GLU A 56 -14.80 -6.46 14.94
C GLU A 56 -16.14 -5.97 15.49
N ARG A 57 -16.99 -6.88 15.98
CA ARG A 57 -18.31 -6.53 16.57
C ARG A 57 -18.22 -5.44 17.66
N ARG A 58 -17.10 -5.40 18.39
CA ARG A 58 -16.73 -4.34 19.32
C ARG A 58 -15.24 -4.08 19.16
N ILE A 59 -14.83 -2.82 19.26
CA ILE A 59 -13.41 -2.45 19.17
C ILE A 59 -12.63 -3.13 20.30
N ASN A 60 -11.70 -4.02 19.94
CA ASN A 60 -10.75 -4.59 20.90
C ASN A 60 -9.46 -3.77 20.94
N HIS A 61 -9.34 -2.90 21.93
CA HIS A 61 -8.18 -2.02 22.13
C HIS A 61 -6.84 -2.73 22.45
N LYS A 62 -6.84 -4.05 22.67
CA LYS A 62 -5.65 -4.83 23.05
C LYS A 62 -5.23 -5.85 22.00
N GLY A 63 -5.97 -5.96 20.89
CA GLY A 63 -5.67 -6.91 19.81
C GLY A 63 -4.50 -6.46 18.93
N ALA A 64 -4.00 -7.39 18.11
CA ALA A 64 -2.97 -7.09 17.12
C ALA A 64 -3.50 -6.19 15.99
N CYS A 65 -2.60 -5.38 15.42
CA CYS A 65 -2.90 -4.50 14.30
C CYS A 65 -2.80 -5.26 12.98
N THR A 66 -3.84 -6.03 12.65
CA THR A 66 -3.79 -7.05 11.58
C THR A 66 -3.56 -6.50 10.18
N PHE A 67 -3.79 -5.20 9.94
CA PHE A 67 -3.50 -4.55 8.66
C PHE A 67 -2.22 -3.70 8.70
N GLY A 68 -1.58 -3.61 9.87
CA GLY A 68 -0.36 -2.85 10.08
C GLY A 68 -0.49 -1.82 11.21
N GLU A 69 0.65 -1.40 11.73
CA GLU A 69 0.76 -0.33 12.71
C GLU A 69 1.97 0.54 12.44
N MET A 70 1.96 1.73 13.04
CA MET A 70 3.10 2.62 12.98
C MET A 70 3.16 3.55 14.19
N THR A 71 4.34 4.12 14.40
CA THR A 71 4.58 5.15 15.41
C THR A 71 5.15 6.40 14.76
N ILE A 72 4.54 7.56 15.03
CA ILE A 72 4.83 8.81 14.31
C ILE A 72 4.59 10.03 15.22
N SER A 73 5.34 11.12 15.01
CA SER A 73 5.04 12.38 15.71
C SER A 73 3.81 13.07 15.10
N ALA A 74 3.11 13.86 15.91
CA ALA A 74 1.98 14.66 15.43
C ALA A 74 2.34 15.51 14.20
N ASP A 75 3.52 16.15 14.21
CA ASP A 75 3.98 17.01 13.13
C ASP A 75 4.20 16.26 11.81
N LYS A 76 4.77 15.05 11.88
CA LYS A 76 4.94 14.22 10.68
C LYS A 76 3.61 13.71 10.16
N LEU A 77 2.70 13.32 11.05
CA LEU A 77 1.37 12.83 10.68
C LEU A 77 0.52 13.92 9.99
N ARG A 78 0.75 15.22 10.26
CA ARG A 78 0.10 16.32 9.53
C ARG A 78 0.43 16.32 8.04
N ASN A 79 1.64 15.90 7.67
CA ASN A 79 2.07 15.77 6.28
C ASN A 79 1.54 14.50 5.60
N GLY A 80 0.88 13.62 6.36
CA GLY A 80 0.37 12.35 5.88
C GLY A 80 1.35 11.18 6.09
N THR A 81 0.77 9.99 6.15
CA THR A 81 1.48 8.72 6.24
C THR A 81 0.67 7.60 5.60
N GLN A 82 1.28 6.45 5.41
CA GLN A 82 0.72 5.34 4.65
C GLN A 82 0.99 4.02 5.38
N ILE A 83 -0.05 3.20 5.51
CA ILE A 83 0.07 1.79 5.90
C ILE A 83 -0.21 0.96 4.64
N HIS A 84 0.82 0.28 4.14
CA HIS A 84 0.75 -0.55 2.95
C HIS A 84 0.03 -1.86 3.23
N PHE A 85 -0.71 -2.37 2.24
CA PHE A 85 -1.34 -3.68 2.27
C PHE A 85 -1.17 -4.42 0.95
N ASP A 86 -1.08 -5.74 1.00
CA ASP A 86 -0.88 -6.65 -0.13
C ASP A 86 -2.06 -7.62 -0.33
N PHE A 87 -3.21 -7.30 0.28
CA PHE A 87 -4.45 -8.07 0.19
C PHE A 87 -5.57 -7.25 -0.46
N ALA A 88 -6.63 -7.94 -0.93
CA ALA A 88 -7.82 -7.27 -1.42
C ALA A 88 -8.49 -6.47 -0.28
N TRP A 89 -8.61 -5.15 -0.45
CA TRP A 89 -9.09 -4.27 0.61
C TRP A 89 -10.51 -4.66 1.07
N PRO A 90 -10.71 -5.00 2.36
CA PRO A 90 -11.95 -5.62 2.85
C PRO A 90 -13.14 -4.65 2.94
N LYS A 91 -12.96 -3.37 2.58
CA LYS A 91 -13.96 -2.30 2.74
C LYS A 91 -14.42 -2.03 4.17
N SER A 92 -13.84 -2.69 5.15
CA SER A 92 -14.15 -2.54 6.56
C SER A 92 -12.87 -2.56 7.39
N PHE A 93 -12.80 -1.72 8.41
CA PHE A 93 -11.61 -1.61 9.23
C PHE A 93 -11.92 -1.03 10.61
N THR A 94 -10.94 -1.16 11.49
CA THR A 94 -10.81 -0.47 12.77
C THR A 94 -9.51 0.32 12.74
N LEU A 95 -9.56 1.62 13.03
CA LEU A 95 -8.38 2.44 13.30
C LEU A 95 -8.38 2.83 14.77
N ILE A 96 -7.34 2.47 15.49
CA ILE A 96 -7.10 2.86 16.88
C ILE A 96 -5.92 3.81 16.91
N ALA A 97 -6.06 4.91 17.63
CA ALA A 97 -4.99 5.86 17.86
C ALA A 97 -4.69 5.95 19.36
N GLU A 98 -3.41 5.83 19.68
CA GLU A 98 -2.87 6.12 21.00
C GLU A 98 -1.96 7.32 20.92
N VAL A 99 -2.08 8.22 21.88
CA VAL A 99 -1.30 9.45 21.93
C VAL A 99 -0.52 9.45 23.22
N TRP A 100 0.80 9.45 23.08
CA TRP A 100 1.76 9.32 24.14
C TRP A 100 2.51 10.63 24.34
N ARG A 101 2.58 11.09 25.58
CA ARG A 101 3.41 12.23 25.97
C ARG A 101 4.72 11.73 26.55
N SER A 102 5.83 12.24 26.02
CA SER A 102 7.15 12.03 26.61
C SER A 102 7.50 13.19 27.55
N ARG A 103 7.95 12.87 28.77
CA ARG A 103 8.49 13.80 29.78
C ARG A 103 9.83 13.29 30.29
N GLY A 104 10.90 13.58 29.55
CA GLY A 104 12.22 13.01 29.83
C GLY A 104 12.22 11.51 29.55
N SER A 105 12.44 10.69 30.59
CA SER A 105 12.38 9.23 30.49
C SER A 105 10.98 8.64 30.70
N LEU A 106 10.00 9.45 31.13
CA LEU A 106 8.63 9.00 31.39
C LEU A 106 7.79 9.12 30.12
N LYS A 107 6.94 8.12 29.87
CA LYS A 107 6.00 8.09 28.75
C LYS A 107 4.59 7.80 29.27
N ASP A 108 3.70 8.78 29.13
CA ASP A 108 2.33 8.73 29.64
C ASP A 108 1.33 8.58 28.48
N LEU A 109 0.39 7.65 28.59
CA LEU A 109 -0.73 7.53 27.65
C LEU A 109 -1.76 8.63 27.95
N VAL A 110 -1.91 9.58 27.03
CA VAL A 110 -2.82 10.73 27.17
C VAL A 110 -4.18 10.44 26.54
N PHE A 111 -4.19 9.69 25.44
CA PHE A 111 -5.39 9.39 24.70
C PHE A 111 -5.31 8.00 24.09
N HIS A 112 -6.44 7.29 24.12
CA HIS A 112 -6.60 6.00 23.50
C HIS A 112 -8.06 5.85 23.09
N GLU A 113 -8.32 5.94 21.80
CA GLU A 113 -9.64 5.66 21.25
C GLU A 113 -9.51 5.14 19.81
N GLY A 114 -10.56 4.50 19.32
CA GLY A 114 -10.63 4.08 17.93
C GLY A 114 -12.01 4.25 17.32
N PHE A 115 -12.07 4.09 16.02
CA PHE A 115 -13.33 4.05 15.29
C PHE A 115 -13.32 2.93 14.25
N GLN A 116 -14.51 2.57 13.78
CA GLN A 116 -14.73 1.54 12.78
C GLN A 116 -15.59 2.08 11.63
N ARG A 117 -15.34 1.59 10.42
CA ARG A 117 -16.15 1.86 9.24
C ARG A 117 -16.32 0.62 8.39
N GLU A 118 -17.40 0.60 7.64
CA GLU A 118 -17.75 -0.43 6.66
C GLU A 118 -18.12 0.24 5.34
N GLY A 119 -18.04 -0.52 4.24
CA GLY A 119 -18.40 -0.02 2.90
C GLY A 119 -17.46 1.06 2.36
N ILE A 120 -16.21 1.14 2.82
CA ILE A 120 -15.23 2.14 2.35
C ILE A 120 -14.45 1.59 1.16
N PRO A 121 -14.70 2.02 -0.09
CA PRO A 121 -13.90 1.60 -1.24
C PRO A 121 -12.58 2.37 -1.31
N SER A 122 -11.69 1.95 -2.21
CA SER A 122 -10.62 2.83 -2.69
C SER A 122 -11.20 4.09 -3.35
N SER A 123 -10.60 5.24 -3.06
CA SER A 123 -10.97 6.55 -3.60
C SER A 123 -9.89 7.58 -3.25
N ASP A 124 -9.68 8.55 -4.14
CA ASP A 124 -8.83 9.71 -3.86
C ASP A 124 -9.45 10.70 -2.87
N GLU A 125 -10.74 10.55 -2.56
CA GLU A 125 -11.46 11.42 -1.62
C GLU A 125 -11.09 11.13 -0.16
N TRP A 126 -10.66 12.18 0.53
CA TRP A 126 -10.40 12.15 1.97
C TRP A 126 -11.71 12.10 2.76
N ARG A 127 -11.75 11.24 3.78
CA ARG A 127 -12.82 11.19 4.78
C ARG A 127 -12.26 11.60 6.12
N GLU A 128 -12.99 12.43 6.86
CA GLU A 128 -12.58 12.88 8.19
C GLU A 128 -13.30 12.12 9.30
N GLU A 129 -12.59 11.90 10.40
CA GLU A 129 -13.14 11.35 11.64
C GLU A 129 -12.65 12.16 12.84
N SER A 130 -13.57 12.43 13.76
CA SER A 130 -13.29 13.10 15.03
C SER A 130 -13.28 12.08 16.16
N LEU A 131 -12.15 11.98 16.84
CA LEU A 131 -11.91 11.13 17.99
C LEU A 131 -11.88 12.02 19.25
N SER A 132 -12.86 11.83 20.13
CA SER A 132 -13.01 12.61 21.37
C SER A 132 -12.57 11.77 22.56
N GLY A 133 -11.82 12.38 23.48
CA GLY A 133 -11.29 11.73 24.67
C GLY A 133 -11.64 12.44 25.96
N PRO A 134 -11.11 11.93 27.09
CA PRO A 134 -11.21 12.59 28.39
C PRO A 134 -10.56 13.97 28.38
N GLU A 135 -10.94 14.80 29.37
CA GLU A 135 -10.32 16.12 29.62
C GLU A 135 -10.23 16.97 28.35
N ASP A 136 -11.34 17.00 27.61
CA ASP A 136 -11.50 17.84 26.44
C ASP A 136 -10.58 17.45 25.27
N PHE A 137 -9.89 16.32 25.30
CA PHE A 137 -9.05 15.90 24.19
C PHE A 137 -9.85 15.69 22.90
N ARG A 138 -9.42 16.27 21.78
CA ARG A 138 -10.02 16.07 20.46
C ARG A 138 -8.95 15.87 19.41
N MET A 139 -9.08 14.82 18.61
CA MET A 139 -8.20 14.54 17.49
C MET A 139 -9.03 14.32 16.24
N ASN A 140 -8.78 15.14 15.21
CA ASN A 140 -9.41 14.94 13.91
C ASN A 140 -8.38 14.36 12.96
N VAL A 141 -8.72 13.25 12.32
CA VAL A 141 -7.89 12.59 11.32
C VAL A 141 -8.63 12.55 9.99
N ALA A 142 -7.89 12.61 8.90
CA ALA A 142 -8.42 12.34 7.57
C ALA A 142 -7.76 11.08 7.03
N TYR A 143 -8.54 10.18 6.42
CA TYR A 143 -8.06 8.95 5.83
C TYR A 143 -8.66 8.71 4.45
N ARG A 144 -7.95 7.91 3.64
CA ARG A 144 -8.44 7.35 2.38
C ARG A 144 -7.71 6.06 2.05
N VAL A 145 -8.27 5.29 1.12
CA VAL A 145 -7.66 4.06 0.61
C VAL A 145 -7.33 4.29 -0.85
N VAL A 146 -6.07 4.16 -1.22
CA VAL A 146 -5.59 4.40 -2.58
C VAL A 146 -4.93 3.13 -3.08
N CYS A 147 -5.24 2.72 -4.30
CA CYS A 147 -4.55 1.58 -4.91
C CYS A 147 -3.15 1.99 -5.32
N ASP A 148 -2.21 1.06 -5.18
CA ASP A 148 -0.86 1.28 -5.68
C ASP A 148 -0.87 1.33 -7.22
N PRO A 149 0.19 1.86 -7.85
CA PRO A 149 0.31 1.86 -9.30
C PRO A 149 0.03 0.47 -9.89
N ASP A 150 -0.65 0.45 -11.04
CA ASP A 150 -1.08 -0.76 -11.74
C ASP A 150 -2.18 -1.58 -11.01
N TYR A 151 -2.65 -1.19 -9.82
CA TYR A 151 -3.79 -1.80 -9.15
C TYR A 151 -5.05 -0.94 -9.25
N TYR A 152 -6.18 -1.60 -9.48
CA TYR A 152 -7.46 -0.96 -9.78
C TYR A 152 -8.61 -1.62 -9.04
N GLY A 153 -9.77 -0.96 -9.17
CA GLY A 153 -11.03 -1.40 -8.61
C GLY A 153 -11.20 -0.96 -7.17
N PRO A 154 -12.43 -1.10 -6.63
CA PRO A 154 -12.81 -0.56 -5.33
C PRO A 154 -12.13 -1.24 -4.13
N ILE A 155 -11.37 -2.31 -4.38
CA ILE A 155 -10.64 -3.08 -3.37
C ILE A 155 -9.17 -3.33 -3.74
N CYS A 156 -8.66 -2.64 -4.76
CA CYS A 156 -7.27 -2.71 -5.20
C CYS A 156 -6.75 -4.13 -5.49
N ASN A 157 -7.56 -4.96 -6.13
CA ASN A 157 -7.21 -6.36 -6.43
C ASN A 157 -7.14 -6.67 -7.94
N THR A 158 -7.43 -5.70 -8.80
CA THR A 158 -7.30 -5.85 -10.25
C THR A 158 -5.96 -5.29 -10.68
N PHE A 159 -5.01 -6.15 -11.02
CA PHE A 159 -3.71 -5.71 -11.55
C PHE A 159 -3.78 -5.52 -13.07
N CYS A 160 -3.33 -4.36 -13.56
CA CYS A 160 -3.14 -4.08 -14.97
C CYS A 160 -1.99 -3.08 -15.15
N LYS A 161 -0.86 -3.55 -15.65
CA LYS A 161 0.28 -2.67 -15.93
C LYS A 161 0.27 -2.23 -17.40
N PRO A 162 0.06 -0.94 -17.71
CA PRO A 162 0.13 -0.48 -19.08
C PRO A 162 1.55 -0.65 -19.62
N ILE A 163 1.67 -1.24 -20.81
CA ILE A 163 2.97 -1.38 -21.49
C ILE A 163 3.36 0.01 -22.02
N SER A 164 4.44 0.59 -21.49
CA SER A 164 4.90 1.97 -21.77
C SER A 164 5.36 2.23 -23.20
N ASN A 165 5.40 1.21 -24.06
CA ASN A 165 5.98 1.32 -25.40
C ASN A 165 4.89 1.27 -26.46
N ALA A 166 5.09 1.98 -27.58
CA ALA A 166 4.17 2.03 -28.72
C ALA A 166 3.84 0.67 -29.37
N ILE A 167 4.54 -0.40 -28.96
CA ILE A 167 4.36 -1.79 -29.42
C ILE A 167 3.33 -2.55 -28.55
N GLY A 168 2.94 -2.02 -27.39
CA GLY A 168 1.97 -2.65 -26.50
C GLY A 168 0.60 -2.82 -27.18
N GLN A 169 0.04 -4.03 -27.10
CA GLN A 169 -1.18 -4.47 -27.82
C GLN A 169 -2.47 -4.07 -27.09
N PHE A 170 -2.34 -3.64 -25.83
CA PHE A 170 -3.44 -3.27 -24.95
C PHE A 170 -3.12 -2.01 -24.14
N GLU A 171 -4.17 -1.46 -23.54
CA GLU A 171 -4.15 -0.42 -22.53
C GLU A 171 -5.02 -0.84 -21.34
N CYS A 172 -4.79 -0.25 -20.17
CA CYS A 172 -5.62 -0.45 -19.00
C CYS A 172 -6.72 0.60 -18.96
N SER A 173 -7.97 0.19 -18.86
CA SER A 173 -9.09 1.10 -18.61
C SER A 173 -9.07 1.61 -17.16
N SER A 174 -9.95 2.56 -16.84
CA SER A 174 -10.04 3.16 -15.49
C SER A 174 -10.39 2.17 -14.37
N ASN A 175 -10.97 1.01 -14.69
CA ASN A 175 -11.24 -0.08 -13.74
C ASN A 175 -10.18 -1.19 -13.80
N GLY A 176 -9.10 -1.00 -14.54
CA GLY A 176 -8.00 -1.97 -14.71
C GLY A 176 -8.32 -3.13 -15.63
N THR A 177 -9.39 -3.07 -16.44
CA THR A 177 -9.61 -4.08 -17.47
C THR A 177 -8.73 -3.84 -18.69
N LEU A 178 -8.32 -4.93 -19.35
CA LEU A 178 -7.57 -4.88 -20.59
C LEU A 178 -8.47 -4.35 -21.72
N THR A 179 -8.01 -3.29 -22.38
CA THR A 179 -8.61 -2.76 -23.61
C THR A 179 -7.64 -2.96 -24.76
N CYS A 180 -8.04 -3.73 -25.78
CA CYS A 180 -7.17 -3.98 -26.93
C CYS A 180 -7.07 -2.74 -27.82
N LYS A 181 -5.85 -2.45 -28.28
CA LYS A 181 -5.62 -1.38 -29.27
C LYS A 181 -6.16 -1.79 -30.63
N LEU A 182 -6.33 -0.82 -31.52
CA LEU A 182 -6.83 -1.04 -32.88
C LEU A 182 -6.01 -2.13 -33.60
N GLY A 183 -6.70 -3.15 -34.10
CA GLY A 183 -6.08 -4.28 -34.80
C GLY A 183 -5.63 -5.43 -33.89
N TRP A 184 -5.87 -5.34 -32.58
CA TRP A 184 -5.68 -6.43 -31.60
C TRP A 184 -7.02 -6.84 -30.99
N THR A 185 -7.18 -8.14 -30.73
CA THR A 185 -8.38 -8.77 -30.15
C THR A 185 -7.97 -9.98 -29.30
N GLY A 186 -8.94 -10.70 -28.73
CA GLY A 186 -8.67 -11.78 -27.78
C GLY A 186 -8.76 -11.29 -26.34
N LYS A 187 -8.88 -12.22 -25.39
CA LYS A 187 -9.02 -11.89 -23.97
C LYS A 187 -7.80 -11.13 -23.43
N ASP A 188 -6.62 -11.45 -23.97
CA ASP A 188 -5.34 -10.90 -23.57
C ASP A 188 -4.74 -9.98 -24.66
N CYS A 189 -5.56 -9.58 -25.64
CA CYS A 189 -5.17 -8.74 -26.78
C CYS A 189 -4.01 -9.32 -27.62
N ASP A 190 -3.97 -10.63 -27.74
CA ASP A 190 -2.93 -11.43 -28.38
C ASP A 190 -3.22 -11.80 -29.84
N ILE A 191 -4.45 -11.53 -30.32
CA ILE A 191 -4.88 -11.83 -31.69
C ILE A 191 -4.81 -10.56 -32.53
N GLY A 192 -3.74 -10.43 -33.33
CA GLY A 192 -3.51 -9.30 -34.23
C GLY A 192 -4.07 -9.51 -35.65
N THR A 193 -4.41 -8.43 -36.35
CA THR A 193 -4.66 -8.47 -37.79
C THR A 193 -3.35 -8.68 -38.57
N GLU A 194 -3.44 -9.22 -39.79
CA GLU A 194 -2.28 -9.54 -40.64
C GLU A 194 -1.32 -8.34 -40.80
N THR A 195 -1.87 -7.13 -41.01
CA THR A 195 -1.10 -5.87 -41.10
C THR A 195 -0.33 -5.55 -39.81
N GLN A 196 -0.92 -5.81 -38.64
CA GLN A 196 -0.26 -5.55 -37.35
C GLN A 196 0.81 -6.58 -37.06
N LEU A 197 0.59 -7.85 -37.38
CA LEU A 197 1.60 -8.90 -37.25
C LEU A 197 2.84 -8.59 -38.12
N HIS A 198 2.63 -8.17 -39.37
CA HIS A 198 3.73 -7.74 -40.25
C HIS A 198 4.50 -6.52 -39.71
N ASN A 199 3.80 -5.53 -39.17
CA ASN A 199 4.42 -4.35 -38.56
C ASN A 199 5.19 -4.70 -37.28
N SER A 200 4.65 -5.57 -36.42
CA SER A 200 5.33 -6.02 -35.20
C SER A 200 6.62 -6.79 -35.52
N VAL A 201 6.57 -7.71 -36.50
CA VAL A 201 7.76 -8.46 -36.95
C VAL A 201 8.80 -7.51 -37.57
N SER A 202 8.37 -6.51 -38.34
CA SER A 202 9.26 -5.53 -38.95
C SER A 202 9.91 -4.61 -37.92
N ALA A 203 9.16 -4.16 -36.90
CA ALA A 203 9.68 -3.34 -35.80
C ALA A 203 10.72 -4.10 -34.96
N VAL A 204 10.48 -5.38 -34.64
CA VAL A 204 11.47 -6.23 -33.95
C VAL A 204 12.75 -6.35 -34.78
N LYS A 205 12.62 -6.51 -36.10
CA LYS A 205 13.77 -6.61 -37.02
C LYS A 205 14.57 -5.31 -37.14
N ILE A 206 13.92 -4.15 -36.97
CA ILE A 206 14.58 -2.83 -36.92
C ILE A 206 15.34 -2.63 -35.60
N ILE A 207 14.82 -3.14 -34.48
CA ILE A 207 15.46 -3.01 -33.16
C ILE A 207 16.66 -3.96 -33.00
N SER A 208 16.71 -5.07 -33.76
CA SER A 208 17.78 -6.06 -33.73
C SER A 208 18.97 -5.79 -34.66
N ASN A 209 19.00 -4.64 -35.35
CA ASN A 209 20.08 -4.20 -36.25
C ASN A 209 20.75 -2.93 -35.70
#